data_AF-A0A935WPW0-F1
#
_entry.id   AF-A0A935WPW0-F1
#
_cell.length_a   1.000
_cell.length_b   1.000
_cell.length_c   1.000
_cell.angle_alpha   90.00
_cell.angle_beta   90.00
_cell.angle_gamma   90.00
#
_symmetry.space_group_name_H-M   'P 1'
#
loop_
_entity.id
_entity.type
_entity.pdbx_description
1 polymer ?
#
loop_
_entity_poly.entity_id
_entity_poly.type
_entity_poly.pdbx_seq_one_letter_code
_entity_poly.pdbx_strand_id
1 'polypeptide(L)'
;MYWNVTGTGWTFEIDSVVATIRLPAGAQIKARSFYTGAQGAKGQDARVVGESDNVIVFRTTKRLPRANGLTVGISWQKGLVSPPGGLLAARYFLFDNIAATLSVIGFGLVFFYFFYQWFRYGRDPASGTIIPVFDPPAGMSAAGMRFVDRYATYDNKAFTAAIIELGVKGHLKITEKDNVTTLERRDGGKPVQEGEDAIKRYLFPKEKHKSIELKRGKPRPRRRCE
;
A
#
# COMPACT_ATOMS: atom_id res chain seq x y z
N MET A 1 18.25 -7.50 -39.10
CA MET A 1 18.83 -6.42 -38.28
C MET A 1 18.16 -5.11 -38.64
N TYR A 2 17.87 -4.30 -37.64
CA TYR A 2 17.49 -2.90 -37.79
C TYR A 2 18.52 -2.07 -37.03
N TRP A 3 19.10 -1.07 -37.69
CA TRP A 3 20.15 -0.26 -37.10
C TRP A 3 19.95 1.22 -37.43
N ASN A 4 19.93 2.03 -36.37
CA ASN A 4 20.01 3.47 -36.49
C ASN A 4 21.48 3.86 -36.69
N VAL A 5 21.84 4.21 -37.93
CA VAL A 5 23.25 4.43 -38.35
C VAL A 5 23.85 5.65 -37.67
N THR A 6 23.04 6.70 -37.52
CA THR A 6 23.52 8.04 -37.12
C THR A 6 22.98 8.49 -35.76
N GLY A 7 21.83 7.98 -35.33
CA GLY A 7 21.10 8.51 -34.19
C GLY A 7 20.33 9.80 -34.54
N THR A 8 19.49 10.26 -33.63
CA THR A 8 18.70 11.50 -33.77
C THR A 8 19.09 12.57 -32.73
N GLY A 9 20.20 12.39 -32.02
CA GLY A 9 20.63 13.27 -30.92
C GLY A 9 21.46 14.49 -31.32
N TRP A 10 21.71 14.70 -32.61
CA TRP A 10 22.62 15.74 -33.10
C TRP A 10 21.91 17.08 -33.34
N THR A 11 22.58 18.19 -33.00
CA THR A 11 22.05 19.57 -33.09
C THR A 11 22.48 20.31 -34.36
N PHE A 12 23.21 19.66 -35.26
CA PHE A 12 23.69 20.22 -36.52
C PHE A 12 23.16 19.41 -37.73
N GLU A 13 23.21 20.00 -38.91
CA GLU A 13 22.82 19.33 -40.16
C GLU A 13 23.94 18.42 -40.66
N ILE A 14 23.56 17.27 -41.22
CA ILE A 14 24.52 16.31 -41.77
C ILE A 14 24.43 16.37 -43.29
N ASP A 15 25.53 16.74 -43.95
CA ASP A 15 25.58 16.88 -45.40
C ASP A 15 25.32 15.57 -46.14
N SER A 16 26.00 14.50 -45.72
CA SER A 16 25.79 13.17 -46.29
C SER A 16 26.17 12.08 -45.28
N VAL A 17 25.45 10.95 -45.35
CA VAL A 17 25.73 9.75 -44.57
C VAL A 17 25.97 8.61 -45.53
N VAL A 18 27.03 7.84 -45.28
CA VAL A 18 27.31 6.59 -45.98
C VAL A 18 27.40 5.46 -44.96
N ALA A 19 26.57 4.44 -45.12
CA ALA A 19 26.58 3.25 -44.28
C ALA A 19 27.03 2.05 -45.13
N THR A 20 28.17 1.45 -44.78
CA THR A 20 28.65 0.22 -45.40
C THR A 20 28.47 -0.93 -44.43
N ILE A 21 27.68 -1.92 -44.81
CA ILE A 21 27.40 -3.09 -43.97
C ILE A 21 28.01 -4.31 -44.65
N ARG A 22 28.95 -4.95 -43.94
CA ARG A 22 29.61 -6.18 -44.36
C ARG A 22 29.05 -7.35 -43.56
N LEU A 23 28.41 -8.27 -44.25
CA LEU A 23 27.87 -9.49 -43.66
C LEU A 23 28.95 -10.58 -43.62
N PRO A 24 28.85 -11.55 -42.69
CA PRO A 24 29.77 -12.68 -42.62
C PRO A 24 29.76 -13.50 -43.92
N ALA A 25 30.84 -14.26 -44.16
CA ALA A 25 30.96 -15.10 -45.34
C ALA A 25 29.77 -16.08 -45.46
N GLY A 26 29.25 -16.22 -46.68
CA GLY A 26 28.10 -17.05 -46.96
C GLY A 26 26.74 -16.40 -46.66
N ALA A 27 26.68 -15.17 -46.14
CA ALA A 27 25.44 -14.41 -45.99
C ALA A 27 24.86 -13.99 -47.35
N GLN A 28 23.54 -14.06 -47.49
CA GLN A 28 22.80 -13.57 -48.65
C GLN A 28 21.76 -12.56 -48.18
N ILE A 29 21.76 -11.38 -48.82
CA ILE A 29 20.79 -10.32 -48.53
C ILE A 29 19.43 -10.74 -49.07
N LYS A 30 18.43 -10.85 -48.18
CA LYS A 30 17.05 -11.24 -48.55
C LYS A 30 16.13 -10.04 -48.72
N ALA A 31 16.22 -9.07 -47.83
CA ALA A 31 15.46 -7.84 -47.90
C ALA A 31 16.27 -6.68 -47.33
N ARG A 32 15.94 -5.49 -47.81
CA ARG A 32 16.55 -4.23 -47.40
C ARG A 32 15.47 -3.17 -47.25
N SER A 33 15.66 -2.30 -46.27
CA SER A 33 14.86 -1.11 -46.05
C SER A 33 15.77 0.01 -45.57
N PHE A 34 15.39 1.24 -45.85
CA PHE A 34 16.05 2.42 -45.33
C PHE A 34 14.99 3.47 -45.02
N TYR A 35 15.25 4.25 -43.98
CA TYR A 35 14.37 5.31 -43.52
C TYR A 35 15.20 6.53 -43.14
N THR A 36 14.76 7.70 -43.58
CA THR A 36 15.33 8.98 -43.21
C THR A 36 14.32 9.82 -42.44
N GLY A 37 14.81 10.63 -41.51
CA GLY A 37 14.01 11.65 -40.84
C GLY A 37 14.15 11.63 -39.32
N ALA A 38 13.28 12.38 -38.64
CA ALA A 38 13.17 12.40 -37.19
C ALA A 38 12.70 11.05 -36.62
N GLN A 39 12.74 10.89 -35.30
CA GLN A 39 12.31 9.67 -34.64
C GLN A 39 10.87 9.28 -35.04
N GLY A 40 10.69 8.07 -35.57
CA GLY A 40 9.41 7.55 -36.05
C GLY A 40 9.06 7.91 -37.50
N ALA A 41 9.83 8.78 -38.16
CA ALA A 41 9.64 9.11 -39.56
C ALA A 41 10.02 7.94 -40.49
N LYS A 42 9.37 7.89 -41.66
CA LYS A 42 9.58 6.86 -42.70
C LYS A 42 10.01 7.47 -44.04
N GLY A 43 10.79 8.55 -44.02
CA GLY A 43 11.30 9.20 -45.23
C GLY A 43 12.19 8.25 -46.04
N GLN A 44 12.37 8.52 -47.33
CA GLN A 44 13.16 7.70 -48.23
C GLN A 44 14.24 8.51 -48.97
N ASP A 45 14.79 9.53 -48.31
CA ASP A 45 15.87 10.36 -48.86
C ASP A 45 17.24 9.68 -48.76
N ALA A 46 17.31 8.41 -49.15
CA ALA A 46 18.51 7.61 -49.27
C ALA A 46 18.39 6.62 -50.42
N ARG A 47 19.51 6.04 -50.83
CA ARG A 47 19.57 5.02 -51.88
C ARG A 47 20.68 4.02 -51.61
N VAL A 48 20.54 2.84 -52.21
CA VAL A 48 21.63 1.86 -52.30
C VAL A 48 22.57 2.31 -53.42
N VAL A 49 23.86 2.46 -53.11
CA VAL A 49 24.90 2.88 -54.06
C VAL A 49 25.88 1.78 -54.41
N GLY A 50 25.81 0.65 -53.70
CA GLY A 50 26.60 -0.55 -53.99
C GLY A 50 25.97 -1.76 -53.32
N GLU A 51 25.86 -2.85 -54.04
CA GLU A 51 25.37 -4.13 -53.53
C GLU A 51 26.17 -5.26 -54.19
N SER A 52 26.75 -6.10 -53.35
CA SER A 52 27.35 -7.38 -53.69
C SER A 52 26.79 -8.45 -52.75
N ASP A 53 27.20 -9.71 -52.93
CA ASP A 53 26.64 -10.85 -52.18
C ASP A 53 26.65 -10.66 -50.64
N ASN A 54 27.71 -10.05 -50.10
CA ASN A 54 27.89 -9.84 -48.66
C ASN A 54 28.13 -8.38 -48.24
N VAL A 55 28.09 -7.41 -49.17
CA VAL A 55 28.28 -5.99 -48.85
C VAL A 55 27.16 -5.16 -49.44
N ILE A 56 26.58 -4.28 -48.62
CA ILE A 56 25.61 -3.28 -49.07
C ILE A 56 25.98 -1.91 -48.57
N VAL A 57 25.85 -0.92 -49.45
CA VAL A 57 26.21 0.47 -49.20
C VAL A 57 25.00 1.36 -49.40
N PHE A 58 24.60 2.07 -48.35
CA PHE A 58 23.55 3.09 -48.39
C PHE A 58 24.18 4.48 -48.38
N ARG A 59 23.58 5.42 -49.12
CA ARG A 59 23.95 6.83 -49.11
C ARG A 59 22.70 7.71 -49.08
N THR A 60 22.70 8.76 -48.27
CA THR A 60 21.62 9.76 -48.28
C THR A 60 21.62 10.56 -49.58
N THR A 61 20.44 10.91 -50.08
CA THR A 61 20.27 11.73 -51.30
C THR A 61 20.09 13.21 -50.98
N LYS A 62 19.72 13.53 -49.73
CA LYS A 62 19.60 14.88 -49.21
C LYS A 62 20.39 15.03 -47.91
N ARG A 63 20.64 16.28 -47.54
CA ARG A 63 21.13 16.65 -46.21
C ARG A 63 20.09 16.24 -45.17
N LEU A 64 20.56 15.74 -44.03
CA LEU A 64 19.70 15.44 -42.89
C LEU A 64 19.63 16.68 -41.98
N PRO A 65 18.44 17.24 -41.74
CA PRO A 65 18.28 18.35 -40.81
C PRO A 65 18.61 17.93 -39.37
N ARG A 66 18.68 18.91 -38.46
CA ARG A 66 18.90 18.67 -37.02
C ARG A 66 17.93 17.61 -36.48
N ALA A 67 18.42 16.74 -35.59
CA ALA A 67 17.67 15.62 -35.02
C ALA A 67 17.06 14.61 -36.01
N ASN A 68 17.47 14.62 -37.29
CA ASN A 68 17.09 13.61 -38.27
C ASN A 68 18.24 12.61 -38.45
N GLY A 69 17.90 11.36 -38.74
CA GLY A 69 18.88 10.30 -38.92
C GLY A 69 18.57 9.40 -40.11
N LEU A 70 19.54 8.55 -40.43
CA LEU A 70 19.40 7.40 -41.34
C LEU A 70 19.27 6.11 -40.51
N THR A 71 18.20 5.37 -40.75
CA THR A 71 18.00 4.01 -40.23
C THR A 71 18.00 3.03 -41.39
N VAL A 72 18.69 1.91 -41.24
CA VAL A 72 18.75 0.86 -42.26
C VAL A 72 18.29 -0.47 -41.67
N GLY A 73 17.53 -1.22 -42.46
CA GLY A 73 17.09 -2.57 -42.16
C GLY A 73 17.64 -3.53 -43.20
N ILE A 74 18.26 -4.61 -42.77
CA ILE A 74 18.74 -5.68 -43.65
C ILE A 74 18.34 -7.02 -43.04
N SER A 75 17.85 -7.93 -43.87
CA SER A 75 17.62 -9.32 -43.50
C SER A 75 18.51 -10.27 -44.30
N TRP A 76 18.97 -11.33 -43.63
CA TRP A 76 19.75 -12.42 -44.19
C TRP A 76 19.30 -13.73 -43.55
N GLN A 77 19.78 -14.87 -44.06
CA GLN A 77 19.48 -16.19 -43.51
C GLN A 77 19.92 -16.33 -42.04
N LYS A 78 19.12 -17.05 -41.25
CA LYS A 78 19.45 -17.40 -39.87
C LYS A 78 20.61 -18.40 -39.84
N GLY A 79 21.35 -18.45 -38.73
CA GLY A 79 22.39 -19.46 -38.48
C GLY A 79 23.83 -18.99 -38.73
N LEU A 80 24.04 -17.81 -39.33
CA LEU A 80 25.38 -17.26 -39.58
C LEU A 80 25.94 -16.42 -38.42
N VAL A 81 25.05 -15.93 -37.55
CA VAL A 81 25.42 -15.25 -36.30
C VAL A 81 24.92 -16.12 -35.18
N SER A 82 25.83 -16.78 -34.47
CA SER A 82 25.49 -17.60 -33.32
C SER A 82 25.03 -16.70 -32.17
N PRO A 83 23.85 -16.95 -31.57
CA PRO A 83 23.45 -16.21 -30.37
C PRO A 83 24.45 -16.49 -29.24
N PRO A 84 24.66 -15.55 -28.31
CA PRO A 84 25.46 -15.81 -27.12
C PRO A 84 24.92 -17.04 -26.39
N GLY A 85 25.80 -17.97 -26.02
CA GLY A 85 25.41 -19.19 -25.28
C GLY A 85 24.69 -18.85 -23.97
N GLY A 86 23.89 -19.77 -23.43
CA GLY A 86 22.96 -19.49 -22.32
C GLY A 86 23.59 -18.78 -21.11
N LEU A 87 24.81 -19.15 -20.74
CA LEU A 87 25.54 -18.50 -19.64
C LEU A 87 25.96 -17.05 -19.98
N LEU A 88 26.36 -16.81 -21.22
CA LEU A 88 26.77 -15.50 -21.71
C LEU A 88 25.55 -14.57 -21.87
N ALA A 89 24.43 -15.10 -22.33
CA ALA A 89 23.16 -14.39 -22.41
C ALA A 89 22.63 -13.99 -21.02
N ALA A 90 22.70 -14.89 -20.03
CA ALA A 90 22.34 -14.58 -18.65
C ALA A 90 23.25 -13.49 -18.05
N ARG A 91 24.55 -13.54 -18.35
CA ARG A 91 25.50 -12.51 -17.96
C ARG A 91 25.14 -11.16 -18.57
N TYR A 92 24.92 -11.08 -19.88
CA TYR A 92 24.51 -9.83 -20.54
C TYR A 92 23.21 -9.29 -19.95
N PHE A 93 22.22 -10.15 -19.74
CA PHE A 93 20.97 -9.76 -19.10
C PHE A 93 21.18 -9.16 -17.69
N LEU A 94 22.08 -9.72 -16.89
CA LEU A 94 22.37 -9.23 -15.54
C LEU A 94 23.05 -7.85 -15.56
N PHE A 95 24.04 -7.66 -16.45
CA PHE A 95 24.75 -6.39 -16.57
C PHE A 95 23.91 -5.30 -17.22
N ASP A 96 23.08 -5.64 -18.21
CA ASP A 96 22.13 -4.71 -18.83
C ASP A 96 21.07 -4.23 -17.82
N ASN A 97 20.79 -5.03 -16.78
CA ASN A 97 19.80 -4.73 -15.74
C ASN A 97 20.44 -4.62 -14.36
N ILE A 98 21.64 -4.04 -14.26
CA ILE A 98 22.40 -4.01 -13.00
C ILE A 98 21.65 -3.30 -11.87
N ALA A 99 20.94 -2.20 -12.16
CA ALA A 99 20.16 -1.45 -11.18
C ALA A 99 18.98 -2.26 -10.62
N ALA A 100 18.25 -2.95 -11.50
CA ALA A 100 17.15 -3.84 -11.10
C ALA A 100 17.70 -5.04 -10.30
N THR A 101 18.82 -5.60 -10.73
CA THR A 101 19.50 -6.71 -10.05
C THR A 101 19.91 -6.33 -8.62
N LEU A 102 20.56 -5.17 -8.46
CA LEU A 102 20.94 -4.64 -7.14
C LEU A 102 19.71 -4.36 -6.27
N SER A 103 18.61 -3.90 -6.85
CA SER A 103 17.37 -3.65 -6.12
C SER A 103 16.76 -4.94 -5.57
N VAL A 104 16.71 -6.00 -6.38
CA VAL A 104 16.21 -7.33 -5.96
C VAL A 104 17.10 -7.91 -4.87
N ILE A 105 18.43 -7.81 -5.01
CA ILE A 105 19.38 -8.28 -4.00
C ILE A 105 19.20 -7.51 -2.69
N GLY A 106 19.14 -6.17 -2.76
CA GLY A 106 18.94 -5.32 -1.59
C GLY A 106 17.62 -5.60 -0.88
N PHE A 107 16.52 -5.71 -1.63
CA PHE A 107 15.23 -6.10 -1.09
C PHE A 107 15.30 -7.48 -0.42
N GLY A 108 15.92 -8.46 -1.06
CA GLY A 108 16.10 -9.80 -0.51
C GLY A 108 16.83 -9.76 0.82
N LEU A 109 17.96 -9.04 0.92
CA LEU A 109 18.73 -8.92 2.15
C LEU A 109 17.91 -8.32 3.30
N VAL A 110 17.19 -7.23 3.02
CA VAL A 110 16.34 -6.55 4.01
C VAL A 110 15.19 -7.46 4.45
N PHE A 111 14.52 -8.10 3.48
CA PHE A 111 13.44 -9.03 3.75
C PHE A 111 13.89 -10.21 4.62
N PHE A 112 15.00 -10.87 4.27
CA PHE A 112 15.50 -12.00 5.04
C PHE A 112 15.99 -11.59 6.42
N TYR A 113 16.60 -10.42 6.56
CA TYR A 113 16.98 -9.88 7.86
C TYR A 113 15.75 -9.68 8.75
N PHE A 114 14.72 -8.97 8.26
CA PHE A 114 13.51 -8.74 9.05
C PHE A 114 12.72 -10.02 9.31
N PHE A 115 12.65 -10.92 8.33
CA PHE A 115 12.01 -12.22 8.50
C PHE A 115 12.71 -13.05 9.58
N TYR A 116 14.05 -13.07 9.58
CA TYR A 116 14.83 -13.74 10.61
C TYR A 116 14.57 -13.14 12.00
N GLN A 117 14.58 -11.81 12.12
CA GLN A 117 14.32 -11.13 13.40
C GLN A 117 12.89 -11.38 13.90
N TRP A 118 11.91 -11.33 13.01
CA TRP A 118 10.53 -11.66 13.35
C TRP A 118 10.39 -13.12 13.78
N PHE A 119 11.02 -14.06 13.08
CA PHE A 119 10.97 -15.47 13.43
C PHE A 119 11.62 -15.75 14.81
N ARG A 120 12.72 -15.04 15.12
CA ARG A 120 13.47 -15.20 16.36
C ARG A 120 12.83 -14.53 17.57
N TYR A 121 12.22 -13.35 17.40
CA TYR A 121 11.77 -12.49 18.50
C TYR A 121 10.35 -11.94 18.35
N GLY A 122 9.80 -11.89 17.14
CA GLY A 122 8.47 -11.36 16.85
C GLY A 122 7.35 -12.40 16.88
N ARG A 123 7.66 -13.66 17.21
CA ARG A 123 6.65 -14.68 17.48
C ARG A 123 6.09 -14.46 18.88
N ASP A 124 4.83 -14.02 18.93
CA ASP A 124 4.14 -13.85 20.20
C ASP A 124 4.14 -15.16 21.00
N PRO A 125 4.33 -15.08 22.34
CA PRO A 125 4.19 -16.23 23.21
C PRO A 125 2.82 -16.87 23.01
N ALA A 126 2.75 -18.20 23.15
CA ALA A 126 1.47 -18.89 23.13
C ALA A 126 0.53 -18.26 24.16
N SER A 127 -0.69 -17.91 23.74
CA SER A 127 -1.69 -17.30 24.61
C SER A 127 -1.89 -18.18 25.84
N GLY A 128 -1.58 -17.65 27.02
CA GLY A 128 -1.81 -18.33 28.29
C GLY A 128 -3.31 -18.57 28.53
N THR A 129 -3.64 -19.32 29.58
CA THR A 129 -5.03 -19.60 29.96
C THR A 129 -5.79 -18.30 30.24
N ILE A 130 -6.87 -18.04 29.50
CA ILE A 130 -7.75 -16.90 29.72
C ILE A 130 -8.66 -17.23 30.91
N ILE A 131 -8.42 -16.58 32.05
CA ILE A 131 -9.27 -16.72 33.25
C ILE A 131 -10.30 -15.57 33.23
N PRO A 132 -11.62 -15.85 33.24
CA PRO A 132 -12.62 -14.80 33.32
C PRO A 132 -12.61 -14.18 34.72
N VAL A 133 -12.35 -12.88 34.78
CA VAL A 133 -12.45 -12.10 36.01
C VAL A 133 -13.78 -11.34 35.97
N PHE A 134 -14.70 -11.71 36.85
CA PHE A 134 -16.06 -11.12 36.89
C PHE A 134 -16.14 -9.87 37.76
N ASP A 135 -15.18 -9.68 38.67
CA ASP A 135 -15.10 -8.53 39.55
C ASP A 135 -14.18 -7.44 38.98
N PRO A 136 -14.53 -6.15 39.15
CA PRO A 136 -13.62 -5.08 38.80
C PRO A 136 -12.35 -5.12 39.70
N PRO A 137 -11.21 -4.61 39.22
CA PRO A 137 -10.02 -4.44 40.04
C PRO A 137 -10.31 -3.64 41.31
N ALA A 138 -9.56 -3.89 42.37
CA ALA A 138 -9.68 -3.17 43.63
C ALA A 138 -9.57 -1.65 43.41
N GLY A 139 -10.51 -0.88 43.95
CA GLY A 139 -10.54 0.57 43.77
C GLY A 139 -11.10 1.04 42.42
N MET A 140 -11.73 0.16 41.62
CA MET A 140 -12.57 0.56 40.48
C MET A 140 -14.02 0.11 40.65
N SER A 141 -14.95 0.91 40.15
CA SER A 141 -16.35 0.51 40.05
C SER A 141 -16.73 0.03 38.65
N ALA A 142 -17.90 -0.60 38.51
CA ALA A 142 -18.39 -1.02 37.19
C ALA A 142 -18.48 0.15 36.18
N ALA A 143 -18.87 1.34 36.65
CA ALA A 143 -18.87 2.55 35.84
C ALA A 143 -17.45 3.03 35.50
N GLY A 144 -16.52 2.94 36.45
CA GLY A 144 -15.11 3.22 36.24
C GLY A 144 -14.46 2.31 35.20
N MET A 145 -14.73 1.00 35.26
CA MET A 145 -14.27 0.03 34.25
C MET A 145 -14.80 0.36 32.86
N ARG A 146 -16.07 0.76 32.76
CA ARG A 146 -16.67 1.19 31.50
C ARG A 146 -16.03 2.46 30.94
N PHE A 147 -15.69 3.39 31.81
CA PHE A 147 -14.99 4.62 31.44
C PHE A 147 -13.59 4.34 30.88
N VAL A 148 -12.84 3.43 31.51
CA VAL A 148 -11.51 3.00 31.04
C VAL A 148 -11.61 2.24 29.71
N ASP A 149 -12.53 1.27 29.59
CA ASP A 149 -12.81 0.52 28.35
C ASP A 149 -13.16 1.44 27.17
N ARG A 150 -13.70 2.63 27.45
CA ARG A 150 -14.06 3.63 26.44
C ARG A 150 -13.09 4.80 26.37
N TYR A 151 -11.82 4.57 26.69
CA TYR A 151 -10.77 5.57 26.54
C TYR A 151 -11.14 6.89 27.22
N ALA A 152 -11.53 6.81 28.50
CA ALA A 152 -11.95 7.94 29.31
C ALA A 152 -13.18 8.71 28.80
N THR A 153 -14.12 8.00 28.16
CA THR A 153 -15.40 8.56 27.72
C THR A 153 -16.55 8.12 28.61
N TYR A 154 -17.43 9.06 29.00
CA TYR A 154 -18.63 8.77 29.79
C TYR A 154 -19.87 8.65 28.90
N ASP A 155 -20.38 7.42 28.74
CA ASP A 155 -21.57 7.12 27.93
C ASP A 155 -22.79 6.77 28.78
N ASN A 156 -23.97 6.67 28.15
CA ASN A 156 -25.20 6.28 28.86
C ASN A 156 -25.06 4.92 29.55
N LYS A 157 -24.19 4.03 29.04
CA LYS A 157 -23.94 2.73 29.66
C LYS A 157 -23.09 2.85 30.92
N ALA A 158 -22.10 3.75 30.95
CA ALA A 158 -21.36 4.08 32.18
C ALA A 158 -22.31 4.61 33.26
N PHE A 159 -23.25 5.48 32.87
CA PHE A 159 -24.29 5.96 33.78
C PHE A 159 -25.22 4.84 34.28
N THR A 160 -25.69 3.96 33.40
CA THR A 160 -26.50 2.80 33.81
C THR A 160 -25.71 1.87 34.73
N ALA A 161 -24.43 1.61 34.43
CA ALA A 161 -23.56 0.81 35.29
C ALA A 161 -23.40 1.43 36.68
N ALA A 162 -23.28 2.77 36.78
CA ALA A 162 -23.21 3.47 38.06
C ALA A 162 -24.51 3.32 38.87
N ILE A 163 -25.69 3.40 38.22
CA ILE A 163 -26.98 3.19 38.89
C ILE A 163 -27.09 1.74 39.41
N ILE A 164 -26.69 0.76 38.60
CA ILE A 164 -26.69 -0.65 39.00
C ILE A 164 -25.74 -0.87 40.17
N GLU A 165 -24.52 -0.31 40.12
CA GLU A 165 -23.53 -0.39 41.19
C GLU A 165 -24.07 0.20 42.51
N LEU A 166 -24.74 1.35 42.45
CA LEU A 166 -25.42 1.95 43.60
C LEU A 166 -26.51 1.02 44.17
N GLY A 167 -27.19 0.25 43.32
CA GLY A 167 -28.13 -0.79 43.73
C GLY A 167 -27.46 -1.97 44.41
N VAL A 168 -26.39 -2.51 43.83
CA VAL A 168 -25.59 -3.62 44.38
C VAL A 168 -24.98 -3.24 45.72
N LYS A 169 -24.50 -2.00 45.88
CA LYS A 169 -23.96 -1.47 47.14
C LYS A 169 -25.03 -1.07 48.15
N GLY A 170 -26.32 -1.13 47.79
CA GLY A 170 -27.44 -0.96 48.71
C GLY A 170 -27.92 0.48 48.91
N HIS A 171 -27.45 1.44 48.11
CA HIS A 171 -27.85 2.85 48.18
C HIS A 171 -29.11 3.17 47.38
N LEU A 172 -29.49 2.29 46.44
CA LEU A 172 -30.70 2.43 45.62
C LEU A 172 -31.46 1.10 45.57
N LYS A 173 -32.78 1.19 45.45
CA LYS A 173 -33.63 0.08 45.05
C LYS A 173 -34.24 0.40 43.69
N ILE A 174 -34.03 -0.49 42.75
CA ILE A 174 -34.60 -0.40 41.41
C ILE A 174 -35.83 -1.30 41.39
N THR A 175 -37.00 -0.73 41.11
CA THR A 175 -38.25 -1.48 40.96
C THR A 175 -38.80 -1.20 39.56
N GLU A 176 -39.25 -2.23 38.86
CA GLU A 176 -39.94 -2.10 37.58
C GLU A 176 -41.38 -2.56 37.75
N LYS A 177 -42.34 -1.67 37.44
CA LYS A 177 -43.77 -1.97 37.46
C LYS A 177 -44.43 -1.34 36.24
N ASP A 178 -45.24 -2.10 35.52
CA ASP A 178 -46.01 -1.63 34.35
C ASP A 178 -45.14 -0.88 33.30
N ASN A 179 -43.93 -1.42 33.01
CA ASN A 179 -42.91 -0.81 32.13
C ASN A 179 -42.35 0.56 32.57
N VAL A 180 -42.56 0.95 33.83
CA VAL A 180 -41.97 2.13 34.46
C VAL A 180 -40.89 1.68 35.44
N THR A 181 -39.67 2.18 35.26
CA THR A 181 -38.56 1.93 36.17
C THR A 181 -38.50 3.03 37.22
N THR A 182 -38.64 2.67 38.50
CA THR A 182 -38.58 3.60 39.63
C THR A 182 -37.32 3.34 40.45
N LEU A 183 -36.57 4.41 40.72
CA LEU A 183 -35.39 4.42 41.58
C LEU A 183 -35.79 4.96 42.95
N GLU A 184 -35.69 4.15 43.99
CA GLU A 184 -35.92 4.55 45.37
C GLU A 184 -34.60 4.68 46.13
N ARG A 185 -34.41 5.80 46.83
CA ARG A 185 -33.23 6.03 47.66
C ARG A 185 -33.25 5.16 48.91
N ARG A 186 -32.11 4.58 49.25
CA ARG A 186 -31.84 3.92 50.53
C ARG A 186 -30.70 4.61 51.26
N ASP A 187 -30.88 4.80 52.57
CA ASP A 187 -29.91 5.51 53.41
C ASP A 187 -28.79 4.61 53.96
N GLY A 188 -28.83 3.30 53.68
CA GLY A 188 -27.76 2.35 53.97
C GLY A 188 -26.84 2.07 52.77
N GLY A 189 -25.78 1.26 52.97
CA GLY A 189 -24.95 0.71 51.90
C GLY A 189 -23.47 0.57 52.22
N LYS A 190 -22.73 -0.11 51.33
CA LYS A 190 -21.26 -0.22 51.34
C LYS A 190 -20.62 1.07 50.78
N PRO A 191 -19.38 1.43 51.13
CA PRO A 191 -18.73 2.62 50.58
C PRO A 191 -18.71 2.61 49.03
N VAL A 192 -19.05 3.76 48.46
CA VAL A 192 -19.08 4.03 47.01
C VAL A 192 -17.93 4.93 46.60
N GLN A 193 -17.61 4.95 45.30
CA GLN A 193 -16.62 5.89 44.77
C GLN A 193 -17.18 7.29 44.63
N GLU A 194 -16.30 8.28 44.50
CA GLU A 194 -16.66 9.71 44.38
C GLU A 194 -17.63 9.97 43.21
N GLY A 195 -17.40 9.34 42.05
CA GLY A 195 -18.28 9.48 40.89
C GLY A 195 -19.70 8.95 41.13
N GLU A 196 -19.85 7.86 41.88
CA GLU A 196 -21.15 7.29 42.26
C GLU A 196 -21.85 8.15 43.31
N ASP A 197 -21.10 8.69 44.26
CA ASP A 197 -21.67 9.57 45.28
C ASP A 197 -22.13 10.90 44.67
N ALA A 198 -21.40 11.43 43.69
CA ALA A 198 -21.84 12.58 42.91
C ALA A 198 -23.18 12.33 42.20
N ILE A 199 -23.33 11.16 41.56
CA ILE A 199 -24.59 10.76 40.91
C ILE A 199 -25.71 10.61 41.93
N LYS A 200 -25.45 10.00 43.08
CA LYS A 200 -26.43 9.85 44.17
C LYS A 200 -26.93 11.21 44.67
N ARG A 201 -26.02 12.16 44.91
CA ARG A 201 -26.36 13.54 45.33
C ARG A 201 -27.15 14.28 44.25
N TYR A 202 -26.80 14.09 42.98
CA TYR A 202 -27.49 14.74 41.87
C TYR A 202 -28.90 14.18 41.64
N LEU A 203 -29.08 12.87 41.73
CA LEU A 203 -30.39 12.23 41.59
C LEU A 203 -31.31 12.59 42.77
N PHE A 204 -30.78 12.60 44.00
CA PHE A 204 -31.57 12.81 45.22
C PHE A 204 -31.07 14.02 46.05
N PRO A 205 -31.22 15.26 45.55
CA PRO A 205 -30.62 16.47 46.14
C PRO A 205 -31.26 16.92 47.47
N LYS A 206 -32.47 16.46 47.80
CA LYS A 206 -33.15 16.73 49.09
C LYS A 206 -33.73 15.43 49.65
N GLU A 207 -33.69 15.22 50.96
CA GLU A 207 -34.25 14.04 51.64
C GLU A 207 -35.76 13.81 51.37
N LYS A 208 -36.47 14.84 50.87
CA LYS A 208 -37.88 14.76 50.47
C LYS A 208 -38.13 14.07 49.13
N HIS A 209 -37.14 13.97 48.24
CA HIS A 209 -37.27 13.20 46.99
C HIS A 209 -36.74 11.79 47.25
N LYS A 210 -37.61 10.87 47.68
CA LYS A 210 -37.23 9.48 47.99
C LYS A 210 -37.34 8.55 46.78
N SER A 211 -38.04 8.95 45.72
CA SER A 211 -38.21 8.15 44.51
C SER A 211 -38.15 9.01 43.24
N ILE A 212 -37.64 8.42 42.17
CA ILE A 212 -37.57 9.00 40.81
C ILE A 212 -38.10 7.98 39.83
N GLU A 213 -39.04 8.38 38.98
CA GLU A 213 -39.50 7.57 37.85
C GLU A 213 -38.67 7.89 36.60
N LEU A 214 -38.07 6.86 36.01
CA LEU A 214 -37.36 6.98 34.75
C LEU A 214 -38.35 6.80 33.60
N LYS A 215 -38.72 7.90 32.96
CA LYS A 215 -39.45 7.84 31.68
C LYS A 215 -38.48 7.46 30.56
N ARG A 216 -38.82 6.43 29.77
CA ARG A 216 -38.05 6.07 28.58
C ARG A 216 -38.05 7.25 27.60
N GLY A 217 -36.88 7.87 27.41
CA GLY A 217 -36.69 8.84 26.33
C GLY A 217 -36.77 8.16 24.97
N LYS A 218 -37.36 8.82 23.96
CA LYS A 218 -37.35 8.33 22.57
C LYS A 218 -35.89 8.06 22.16
N PRO A 219 -35.57 6.90 21.55
CA PRO A 219 -34.21 6.62 21.12
C PRO A 219 -33.76 7.70 20.13
N ARG A 220 -32.67 8.42 20.45
CA ARG A 220 -32.05 9.30 19.47
C ARG A 220 -31.50 8.42 18.33
N PRO A 221 -31.80 8.74 17.06
CA PRO A 221 -31.26 7.97 15.94
C PRO A 221 -29.74 7.96 16.05
N ARG A 222 -29.13 6.76 16.00
CA ARG A 222 -27.68 6.62 15.97
C ARG A 222 -27.17 7.39 14.76
N ARG A 223 -26.43 8.49 14.97
CA ARG A 223 -25.63 9.07 13.90
C ARG A 223 -24.63 8.00 13.49
N ARG A 224 -24.82 7.46 12.30
CA ARG A 224 -23.87 6.60 11.63
C ARG A 224 -22.71 7.52 11.25
N CYS A 225 -21.60 7.42 11.95
CA CYS A 225 -20.36 8.03 11.48
C CYS A 225 -19.86 7.13 10.35
N GLU A 226 -19.86 7.67 9.13
CA GLU A 226 -19.00 7.21 8.03
C GLU A 226 -17.56 7.66 8.28
#